data_AF-A0A432SAE1-F1
#
_entry.id   AF-A0A432SAE1-F1
#
_cell.length_a   1.000
_cell.length_b   1.000
_cell.length_c   1.000
_cell.angle_alpha   90.00
_cell.angle_beta   90.00
_cell.angle_gamma   90.00
#
_symmetry.space_group_name_H-M   'P 1'
#
loop_
_entity.id
_entity.type
_entity.pdbx_description
1 polymer ?
#
loop_
_entity_poly.entity_id
_entity_poly.type
_entity_poly.pdbx_seq_one_letter_code
_entity_poly.pdbx_strand_id
1 'polypeptide(L)'
;MCPNCNGDISSDRLEKGLPCVKCLPDEVEKDEVCDFIGYGKFRNVCDVWEELNRFKRFFKEIIKNDLWSIQETWAIRYFLNISYALLAPTGIGKTTFGLILSKFLVENFNKKVYLLFPTQVLVNQAYDKLINYGVNHNKIIAYSSKFAKSKKKQEELKNRIKNGDFNILITTTMFLYKNIDNIPKGIYS
;
A
#
# COMPACT_ATOMS: atom_id res chain seq x y z
N MET A 1 -24.43 -15.02 -12.81
CA MET A 1 -24.96 -13.64 -12.68
C MET A 1 -23.88 -12.66 -13.13
N CYS A 2 -24.24 -11.63 -13.89
CA CYS A 2 -23.30 -10.66 -14.45
C CYS A 2 -22.60 -9.86 -13.35
N PRO A 3 -21.26 -9.75 -13.36
CA PRO A 3 -20.52 -9.02 -12.33
C PRO A 3 -20.72 -7.50 -12.38
N ASN A 4 -21.27 -6.95 -13.47
CA ASN A 4 -21.50 -5.51 -13.60
C ASN A 4 -22.90 -5.06 -13.13
N CYS A 5 -23.95 -5.66 -13.68
CA CYS A 5 -25.35 -5.24 -13.47
C CYS A 5 -26.19 -6.24 -12.65
N ASN A 6 -25.61 -7.35 -12.19
CA ASN A 6 -26.33 -8.45 -11.52
C ASN A 6 -27.43 -9.14 -12.38
N GLY A 7 -27.48 -8.89 -13.68
CA GLY A 7 -28.42 -9.57 -14.59
C GLY A 7 -27.95 -10.95 -15.05
N ASP A 8 -28.68 -11.54 -15.97
CA ASP A 8 -28.31 -12.81 -16.60
C ASP A 8 -27.08 -12.67 -17.50
N ILE A 9 -26.29 -13.73 -17.55
CA ILE A 9 -25.06 -13.82 -18.34
C ILE A 9 -24.83 -15.27 -18.76
N SER A 10 -24.27 -15.47 -19.97
CA SER A 10 -23.89 -16.80 -20.44
C SER A 10 -22.61 -17.30 -19.77
N SER A 11 -22.46 -18.62 -19.71
CA SER A 11 -21.25 -19.27 -19.19
C SER A 11 -20.00 -18.87 -19.97
N ASP A 12 -20.08 -18.81 -21.31
CA ASP A 12 -18.94 -18.47 -22.18
C ASP A 12 -18.38 -17.07 -21.87
N ARG A 13 -19.26 -16.09 -21.62
CA ARG A 13 -18.81 -14.73 -21.27
C ARG A 13 -18.20 -14.66 -19.88
N LEU A 14 -18.74 -15.42 -18.92
CA LEU A 14 -18.14 -15.53 -17.59
C LEU A 14 -16.73 -16.14 -17.65
N GLU A 15 -16.54 -17.18 -18.45
CA GLU A 15 -15.25 -17.84 -18.64
C GLU A 15 -14.21 -16.89 -19.26
N LYS A 16 -14.63 -16.09 -20.24
CA LYS A 16 -13.80 -15.02 -20.84
C LYS A 16 -13.56 -13.83 -19.90
N GLY A 17 -14.20 -13.79 -18.73
CA GLY A 17 -14.11 -12.67 -17.79
C GLY A 17 -14.87 -11.41 -18.22
N LEU A 18 -15.83 -11.55 -19.13
CA LEU A 18 -16.61 -10.45 -19.69
C LEU A 18 -17.93 -10.21 -18.92
N PRO A 19 -18.43 -8.96 -18.88
CA PRO A 19 -19.80 -8.63 -18.49
C PRO A 19 -20.83 -9.18 -19.48
N CYS A 20 -22.13 -9.11 -19.17
CA CYS A 20 -23.17 -9.61 -20.07
C CYS A 20 -23.31 -8.73 -21.32
N VAL A 21 -23.96 -9.25 -22.37
CA VAL A 21 -24.18 -8.56 -23.65
C VAL A 21 -24.87 -7.20 -23.48
N LYS A 22 -25.75 -7.05 -22.46
CA LYS A 22 -26.39 -5.77 -22.16
C LYS A 22 -25.40 -4.73 -21.61
N CYS A 23 -24.37 -5.17 -20.89
CA CYS A 23 -23.36 -4.28 -20.31
C CYS A 23 -22.24 -3.97 -21.29
N LEU A 24 -21.83 -4.96 -22.06
CA LEU A 24 -20.77 -4.88 -23.07
C LEU A 24 -21.20 -5.75 -24.26
N PRO A 25 -21.78 -5.15 -25.31
CA PRO A 25 -22.27 -5.90 -26.46
C PRO A 25 -21.16 -6.68 -27.17
N ASP A 26 -20.03 -6.02 -27.38
CA ASP A 26 -18.88 -6.59 -28.08
C ASP A 26 -18.10 -7.56 -27.18
N GLU A 27 -17.40 -8.49 -27.82
CA GLU A 27 -16.35 -9.26 -27.15
C GLU A 27 -15.03 -8.54 -27.35
N VAL A 28 -14.34 -8.28 -26.25
CA VAL A 28 -13.04 -7.61 -26.19
C VAL A 28 -12.09 -8.47 -25.40
N GLU A 29 -10.80 -8.20 -25.46
CA GLU A 29 -9.84 -8.87 -24.58
C GLU A 29 -10.12 -8.50 -23.12
N LYS A 30 -9.89 -9.44 -22.19
CA LYS A 30 -10.21 -9.24 -20.77
C LYS A 30 -9.56 -7.98 -20.18
N ASP A 31 -8.35 -7.67 -20.64
CA ASP A 31 -7.57 -6.53 -20.17
C ASP A 31 -8.12 -5.19 -20.69
N GLU A 32 -8.95 -5.20 -21.74
CA GLU A 32 -9.57 -4.02 -22.36
C GLU A 32 -10.98 -3.75 -21.80
N VAL A 33 -11.56 -4.68 -21.02
CA VAL A 33 -12.92 -4.55 -20.49
C VAL A 33 -13.14 -3.22 -19.75
N CYS A 34 -12.10 -2.74 -19.06
CA CYS A 34 -12.14 -1.50 -18.30
C CYS A 34 -12.11 -0.23 -19.16
N ASP A 35 -11.70 -0.33 -20.43
CA ASP A 35 -11.74 0.78 -21.37
C ASP A 35 -13.18 1.04 -21.86
N PHE A 36 -14.03 0.02 -21.82
CA PHE A 36 -15.42 0.09 -22.30
C PHE A 36 -16.45 0.17 -21.17
N ILE A 37 -16.16 -0.34 -19.97
CA ILE A 37 -17.07 -0.34 -18.83
C ILE A 37 -16.79 0.86 -17.90
N GLY A 38 -17.62 1.89 -18.02
CA GLY A 38 -17.57 3.10 -17.18
C GLY A 38 -18.56 3.16 -16.01
N TYR A 39 -19.37 2.13 -15.77
CA TYR A 39 -20.47 2.16 -14.79
C TYR A 39 -20.69 0.81 -14.12
N GLY A 40 -21.53 0.80 -13.08
CA GLY A 40 -21.96 -0.43 -12.39
C GLY A 40 -20.90 -0.98 -11.45
N LYS A 41 -21.10 -2.22 -10.99
CA LYS A 41 -20.22 -2.83 -9.97
C LYS A 41 -18.85 -3.22 -10.50
N PHE A 42 -18.73 -3.42 -11.80
CA PHE A 42 -17.46 -3.82 -12.42
C PHE A 42 -16.46 -2.66 -12.42
N ARG A 43 -16.92 -1.41 -12.30
CA ARG A 43 -16.02 -0.24 -12.17
C ARG A 43 -15.07 -0.38 -10.97
N ASN A 44 -15.54 -0.91 -9.84
CA ASN A 44 -14.69 -1.14 -8.67
C ASN A 44 -13.54 -2.11 -8.97
N VAL A 45 -13.75 -3.09 -9.87
CA VAL A 45 -12.71 -4.03 -10.30
C VAL A 45 -11.70 -3.29 -11.17
N CYS A 46 -12.19 -2.46 -12.09
CA CYS A 46 -11.34 -1.62 -12.95
C CYS A 46 -10.47 -0.65 -12.16
N ASP A 47 -11.03 0.05 -11.18
CA ASP A 47 -10.27 0.97 -10.32
C ASP A 47 -9.12 0.23 -9.60
N VAL A 48 -9.37 -0.99 -9.12
CA VAL A 48 -8.34 -1.83 -8.47
C VAL A 48 -7.27 -2.28 -9.46
N TRP A 49 -7.65 -2.65 -10.68
CA TRP A 49 -6.69 -3.06 -11.72
C TRP A 49 -5.83 -1.89 -12.19
N GLU A 50 -6.42 -0.72 -12.40
CA GLU A 50 -5.70 0.51 -12.72
C GLU A 50 -4.66 0.83 -11.64
N GLU A 51 -5.04 0.81 -10.36
CA GLU A 51 -4.13 1.05 -9.24
C GLU A 51 -3.06 -0.02 -9.07
N LEU A 52 -3.41 -1.30 -9.25
CA LEU A 52 -2.45 -2.40 -9.26
C LEU A 52 -1.40 -2.20 -10.34
N ASN A 53 -1.80 -1.83 -11.55
CA ASN A 53 -0.88 -1.60 -12.66
C ASN A 53 0.03 -0.39 -12.43
N ARG A 54 -0.51 0.70 -11.84
CA ARG A 54 0.31 1.83 -11.39
C ARG A 54 1.35 1.39 -10.36
N PHE A 55 0.95 0.60 -9.37
CA PHE A 55 1.85 0.09 -8.34
C PHE A 55 2.89 -0.88 -8.89
N LYS A 56 2.53 -1.78 -9.82
CA LYS A 56 3.46 -2.69 -10.49
C LYS A 56 4.58 -1.94 -11.21
N ARG A 57 4.23 -0.91 -11.99
CA ARG A 57 5.21 -0.04 -12.66
C ARG A 57 6.13 0.64 -11.64
N PHE A 58 5.54 1.25 -10.61
CA PHE A 58 6.28 1.92 -9.54
C PHE A 58 7.25 0.99 -8.81
N PHE A 59 6.81 -0.22 -8.50
CA PHE A 59 7.64 -1.23 -7.84
C PHE A 59 8.81 -1.66 -8.73
N LYS A 60 8.55 -1.94 -10.02
CA LYS A 60 9.56 -2.33 -10.99
C LYS A 60 10.62 -1.25 -11.21
N GLU A 61 10.21 0.02 -11.23
CA GLU A 61 11.14 1.15 -11.36
C GLU A 61 12.16 1.22 -10.22
N ILE A 62 11.75 0.90 -8.99
CA ILE A 62 12.60 1.00 -7.80
C ILE A 62 13.39 -0.30 -7.56
N ILE A 63 12.72 -1.45 -7.61
CA ILE A 63 13.28 -2.76 -7.25
C ILE A 63 13.97 -3.45 -8.44
N LYS A 64 13.72 -2.96 -9.66
CA LYS A 64 14.22 -3.53 -10.92
C LYS A 64 13.76 -4.97 -11.20
N ASN A 65 12.73 -5.43 -10.49
CA ASN A 65 12.07 -6.72 -10.68
C ASN A 65 10.56 -6.55 -10.57
N ASP A 66 9.81 -7.46 -11.19
CA ASP A 66 8.35 -7.50 -11.08
C ASP A 66 7.89 -7.97 -9.69
N LEU A 67 6.66 -7.60 -9.32
CA LEU A 67 6.01 -8.15 -8.14
C LEU A 67 5.84 -9.66 -8.30
N TRP A 68 6.03 -10.41 -7.22
CA TRP A 68 5.63 -11.81 -7.21
C TRP A 68 4.11 -11.90 -7.15
N SER A 69 3.53 -12.97 -7.71
CA SER A 69 2.06 -13.18 -7.70
C SER A 69 1.43 -13.04 -6.29
N ILE A 70 2.12 -13.48 -5.25
CA ILE A 70 1.65 -13.31 -3.86
C ILE A 70 1.68 -11.83 -3.40
N GLN A 71 2.64 -11.04 -3.86
CA GLN A 71 2.71 -9.61 -3.60
C GLN A 71 1.68 -8.82 -4.43
N GLU A 72 1.32 -9.28 -5.63
CA GLU A 72 0.20 -8.73 -6.38
C GLU A 72 -1.12 -8.95 -5.62
N THR A 73 -1.33 -10.16 -5.09
CA THR A 73 -2.47 -10.46 -4.22
C THR A 73 -2.52 -9.53 -3.01
N TRP A 74 -1.35 -9.18 -2.46
CA TRP A 74 -1.26 -8.22 -1.36
C TRP A 74 -1.68 -6.81 -1.75
N ALA A 75 -1.21 -6.33 -2.91
CA ALA A 75 -1.59 -5.03 -3.44
C ALA A 75 -3.09 -4.96 -3.75
N ILE A 76 -3.67 -5.99 -4.38
CA ILE A 76 -5.11 -6.09 -4.65
C ILE A 76 -5.92 -5.95 -3.35
N ARG A 77 -5.56 -6.70 -2.31
CA ARG A 77 -6.24 -6.63 -1.01
C ARG A 77 -6.12 -5.24 -0.38
N TYR A 78 -4.97 -4.61 -0.49
CA TYR A 78 -4.78 -3.24 -0.03
C TYR A 78 -5.70 -2.26 -0.78
N PHE A 79 -5.75 -2.31 -2.11
CA PHE A 79 -6.61 -1.41 -2.91
C PHE A 79 -8.11 -1.66 -2.73
N LEU A 80 -8.49 -2.88 -2.32
CA LEU A 80 -9.84 -3.20 -1.86
C LEU A 80 -10.15 -2.72 -0.44
N ASN A 81 -9.22 -2.04 0.25
CA ASN A 81 -9.31 -1.62 1.66
C ASN A 81 -9.54 -2.79 2.63
N ILE A 82 -8.97 -3.96 2.32
CA ILE A 82 -9.08 -5.15 3.16
C ILE A 82 -7.85 -5.22 4.08
N SER A 83 -8.07 -5.19 5.39
CA SER A 83 -7.03 -5.49 6.37
C SER A 83 -6.78 -7.00 6.47
N TYR A 84 -5.54 -7.44 6.32
CA TYR A 84 -5.20 -8.87 6.35
C TYR A 84 -3.75 -9.13 6.80
N ALA A 85 -3.50 -10.34 7.30
CA ALA A 85 -2.16 -10.82 7.62
C ALA A 85 -1.44 -11.36 6.39
N LEU A 86 -0.18 -10.97 6.18
CA LEU A 86 0.66 -11.51 5.11
C LEU A 86 1.12 -12.94 5.45
N LEU A 87 0.28 -13.94 5.18
CA LEU A 87 0.62 -15.35 5.37
C LEU A 87 1.58 -15.82 4.28
N ALA A 88 2.88 -15.85 4.59
CA ALA A 88 3.93 -16.32 3.68
C ALA A 88 5.25 -16.62 4.44
N PRO A 89 6.12 -17.51 3.94
CA PRO A 89 7.49 -17.69 4.42
C PRO A 89 8.33 -16.40 4.44
N THR A 90 9.47 -16.46 5.12
CA THR A 90 10.52 -15.43 5.02
C THR A 90 11.16 -15.46 3.63
N GLY A 91 11.82 -14.37 3.22
CA GLY A 91 12.46 -14.26 1.91
C GLY A 91 11.56 -13.78 0.78
N ILE A 92 10.24 -13.76 0.95
CA ILE A 92 9.26 -13.32 -0.07
C ILE A 92 9.13 -11.77 -0.14
N GLY A 93 9.98 -11.04 0.59
CA GLY A 93 10.05 -9.58 0.47
C GLY A 93 8.92 -8.81 1.16
N LYS A 94 8.29 -9.33 2.21
CA LYS A 94 7.23 -8.63 2.99
C LYS A 94 7.62 -7.20 3.39
N THR A 95 8.83 -7.05 3.94
CA THR A 95 9.34 -5.73 4.33
C THR A 95 9.53 -4.82 3.11
N THR A 96 10.13 -5.33 2.04
CA THR A 96 10.32 -4.56 0.80
C THR A 96 8.97 -4.11 0.24
N PHE A 97 8.00 -5.01 0.13
CA PHE A 97 6.64 -4.70 -0.30
C PHE A 97 6.04 -3.58 0.55
N GLY A 98 6.06 -3.70 1.88
CA GLY A 98 5.50 -2.68 2.77
C GLY A 98 6.18 -1.32 2.64
N LEU A 99 7.51 -1.28 2.47
CA LEU A 99 8.25 -0.03 2.29
C LEU A 99 7.95 0.63 0.94
N ILE A 100 7.90 -0.13 -0.15
CA ILE A 100 7.59 0.40 -1.48
C ILE A 100 6.13 0.84 -1.57
N LEU A 101 5.20 0.07 -0.97
CA LEU A 101 3.81 0.50 -0.84
C LEU A 101 3.72 1.81 -0.03
N SER A 102 4.43 1.92 1.09
CA SER A 102 4.47 3.16 1.88
C SER A 102 4.93 4.35 1.03
N LYS A 103 6.00 4.18 0.27
CA LYS A 103 6.50 5.21 -0.64
C LYS A 103 5.45 5.58 -1.71
N PHE A 104 4.86 4.58 -2.37
CA PHE A 104 3.82 4.78 -3.39
C PHE A 104 2.67 5.61 -2.86
N LEU A 105 2.20 5.31 -1.65
CA LEU A 105 1.10 6.00 -0.99
C LEU A 105 1.41 7.46 -0.65
N VAL A 106 2.62 7.71 -0.19
CA VAL A 106 3.09 9.07 0.15
C VAL A 106 3.27 9.92 -1.09
N GLU A 107 3.81 9.37 -2.18
CA GLU A 107 4.12 10.13 -3.39
C GLU A 107 2.91 10.36 -4.29
N ASN A 108 2.01 9.38 -4.40
CA ASN A 108 0.87 9.46 -5.33
C ASN A 108 -0.41 9.97 -4.67
N PHE A 109 -0.55 9.84 -3.35
CA PHE A 109 -1.79 10.15 -2.64
C PHE A 109 -1.61 11.05 -1.41
N ASN A 110 -0.37 11.47 -1.11
CA ASN A 110 -0.03 12.23 0.10
C ASN A 110 -0.56 11.59 1.40
N LYS A 111 -0.68 10.26 1.41
CA LYS A 111 -1.15 9.49 2.57
C LYS A 111 -0.11 9.50 3.69
N LYS A 112 -0.53 9.14 4.91
CA LYS A 112 0.37 8.89 6.03
C LYS A 112 0.40 7.40 6.35
N VAL A 113 1.59 6.88 6.64
CA VAL A 113 1.81 5.46 6.90
C VAL A 113 2.57 5.29 8.20
N TYR A 114 2.13 4.33 9.03
CA TYR A 114 2.81 3.98 10.25
C TYR A 114 3.35 2.55 10.18
N LEU A 115 4.67 2.43 10.08
CA LEU A 115 5.40 1.18 10.06
C LEU A 115 5.88 0.81 11.48
N LEU A 116 5.41 -0.33 11.97
CA LEU A 116 5.78 -0.88 13.27
C LEU A 116 6.75 -2.05 13.10
N PHE A 117 7.84 -2.01 13.86
CA PHE A 117 8.86 -3.07 13.86
C PHE A 117 9.09 -3.62 15.27
N PRO A 118 9.56 -4.87 15.43
CA PRO A 118 9.79 -5.44 16.75
C PRO A 118 11.05 -4.89 17.43
N THR A 119 12.04 -4.40 16.67
CA THR A 119 13.33 -3.95 17.22
C THR A 119 13.77 -2.61 16.64
N GLN A 120 14.58 -1.87 17.40
CA GLN A 120 15.17 -0.61 16.93
C GLN A 120 16.13 -0.80 15.76
N VAL A 121 16.77 -1.97 15.65
CA VAL A 121 17.63 -2.32 14.50
C VAL A 121 16.80 -2.36 13.22
N LEU A 122 15.62 -2.98 13.25
CA LEU A 122 14.72 -3.03 12.10
C LEU A 122 14.13 -1.66 11.75
N VAL A 123 13.87 -0.81 12.75
CA VAL A 123 13.51 0.61 12.52
C VAL A 123 14.60 1.32 11.73
N ASN A 124 15.86 1.17 12.13
CA ASN A 124 16.99 1.79 11.44
C ASN A 124 17.12 1.26 10.02
N GLN A 125 17.04 -0.05 9.82
CA GLN A 125 17.13 -0.69 8.50
C GLN A 125 15.97 -0.26 7.57
N ALA A 126 14.75 -0.14 8.10
CA ALA A 126 13.60 0.31 7.33
C ALA A 126 13.75 1.77 6.89
N TYR A 127 14.22 2.65 7.79
CA TYR A 127 14.57 4.02 7.45
C TYR A 127 15.63 4.07 6.35
N ASP A 128 16.76 3.39 6.55
CA ASP A 128 17.88 3.42 5.60
C ASP A 128 17.44 2.90 4.21
N LYS A 129 16.59 1.86 4.16
CA LYS A 129 15.98 1.37 2.91
C LYS A 129 15.08 2.41 2.23
N LEU A 130 14.21 3.10 2.96
CA LEU A 130 13.34 4.13 2.37
C LEU A 130 14.15 5.29 1.78
N ILE A 131 15.23 5.69 2.47
CA ILE A 131 16.17 6.67 1.93
C ILE A 131 16.83 6.17 0.65
N ASN A 132 17.30 4.91 0.64
CA ASN A 132 17.87 4.31 -0.56
C ASN A 132 16.85 4.17 -1.71
N TYR A 133 15.56 4.03 -1.38
CA TYR A 133 14.47 4.07 -2.37
C TYR A 133 14.12 5.49 -2.82
N GLY A 134 14.80 6.53 -2.33
CA GLY A 134 14.63 7.92 -2.75
C GLY A 134 13.57 8.71 -1.97
N VAL A 135 13.10 8.22 -0.82
CA VAL A 135 12.16 8.99 0.01
C VAL A 135 12.89 10.13 0.72
N ASN A 136 12.35 11.34 0.61
CA ASN A 136 12.92 12.50 1.28
C ASN A 136 12.92 12.34 2.81
N HIS A 137 14.08 12.54 3.43
CA HIS A 137 14.27 12.48 4.89
C HIS A 137 13.23 13.29 5.69
N ASN A 138 12.80 14.44 5.19
CA ASN A 138 11.85 15.32 5.89
C ASN A 138 10.46 14.68 6.02
N LYS A 139 10.09 13.78 5.09
CA LYS A 139 8.83 13.05 5.12
C LYS A 139 8.83 11.86 6.08
N ILE A 140 9.98 11.46 6.61
CA ILE A 140 10.11 10.28 7.47
C ILE A 140 10.48 10.69 8.88
N ILE A 141 9.79 10.12 9.86
CA ILE A 141 10.23 10.11 11.25
C ILE A 141 10.49 8.67 11.65
N ALA A 142 11.73 8.37 12.03
CA ALA A 142 12.11 7.11 12.66
C ALA A 142 12.50 7.35 14.11
N TYR A 143 11.97 6.54 15.04
CA TYR A 143 12.30 6.64 16.46
C TYR A 143 13.08 5.41 16.95
N SER A 144 14.36 5.63 17.24
CA SER A 144 15.28 4.64 17.82
C SER A 144 16.42 5.36 18.55
N SER A 145 17.30 4.61 19.24
CA SER A 145 18.53 5.17 19.83
C SER A 145 19.44 5.87 18.80
N LYS A 146 19.38 5.47 17.51
CA LYS A 146 20.13 6.11 16.42
C LYS A 146 19.67 7.55 16.18
N PHE A 147 18.35 7.80 16.25
CA PHE A 147 17.76 9.10 15.92
C PHE A 147 17.50 9.97 17.16
N ALA A 148 17.26 9.35 18.31
CA ALA A 148 16.81 10.01 19.54
C ALA A 148 17.93 10.08 20.61
N LYS A 149 19.14 10.47 20.19
CA LYS A 149 20.38 10.42 20.98
C LYS A 149 20.42 11.31 22.23
N SER A 150 19.62 12.38 22.27
CA SER A 150 19.58 13.34 23.38
C SER A 150 18.14 13.65 23.78
N LYS A 151 17.92 14.16 25.00
CA LYS A 151 16.59 14.60 25.47
C LYS A 151 15.97 15.62 24.52
N LYS A 152 16.75 16.62 24.09
CA LYS A 152 16.31 17.64 23.11
C LYS A 152 15.81 17.00 21.81
N LYS A 153 16.54 16.02 21.26
CA LYS A 153 16.13 15.35 20.01
C LYS A 153 14.93 14.44 20.20
N GLN A 154 14.81 13.81 21.37
CA GLN A 154 13.62 13.03 21.72
C GLN A 154 12.36 13.90 21.76
N GLU A 155 12.43 15.06 22.42
CA GLU A 155 11.33 16.02 22.48
C GLU A 155 10.97 16.57 21.10
N GLU A 156 11.97 16.94 20.29
CA GLU A 156 11.76 17.39 18.91
C GLU A 156 11.00 16.35 18.07
N LEU A 157 11.45 15.09 18.09
CA LEU A 157 10.80 14.00 17.35
C LEU A 157 9.39 13.73 17.87
N LYS A 158 9.18 13.70 19.19
CA LYS A 158 7.85 13.50 19.78
C LYS A 158 6.89 14.63 19.43
N ASN A 159 7.36 15.88 19.41
CA ASN A 159 6.55 17.03 19.01
C ASN A 159 6.16 16.94 17.53
N ARG A 160 7.10 16.60 16.64
CA ARG A 160 6.78 16.38 15.23
C ARG A 160 5.78 15.23 15.03
N ILE A 161 5.91 14.14 15.80
CA ILE A 161 4.94 13.03 15.80
C ILE A 161 3.55 13.52 16.23
N LYS A 162 3.46 14.24 17.34
CA LYS A 162 2.20 14.77 17.88
C LYS A 162 1.51 15.72 16.91
N ASN A 163 2.29 16.56 16.23
CA ASN A 163 1.78 17.52 15.24
C ASN A 163 1.47 16.87 13.88
N GLY A 164 1.79 15.59 13.68
CA GLY A 164 1.60 14.92 12.41
C GLY A 164 2.54 15.43 11.30
N ASP A 165 3.68 16.05 11.63
CA ASP A 165 4.62 16.64 10.67
C ASP A 165 5.54 15.58 10.04
N PHE A 166 4.92 14.63 9.32
CA PHE A 166 5.55 13.53 8.61
C PHE A 166 4.55 12.85 7.65
N ASN A 167 5.06 12.06 6.73
CA ASN A 167 4.25 11.13 5.93
C ASN A 167 4.49 9.68 6.34
N ILE A 168 5.71 9.31 6.75
CA ILE A 168 6.04 7.95 7.21
C ILE A 168 6.54 8.01 8.65
N LEU A 169 5.86 7.32 9.56
CA LEU A 169 6.33 7.09 10.92
C LEU A 169 6.86 5.67 11.04
N ILE A 170 8.06 5.51 11.62
CA ILE A 170 8.72 4.21 11.78
C ILE A 170 9.14 4.07 13.25
N THR A 171 8.53 3.16 13.97
CA THR A 171 8.83 2.96 15.39
C THR A 171 8.81 1.50 15.76
N THR A 172 9.15 1.20 17.02
CA THR A 172 8.92 -0.13 17.57
C THR A 172 7.50 -0.28 18.11
N THR A 173 6.98 -1.50 18.16
CA THR A 173 5.71 -1.77 18.84
C THR A 173 5.71 -1.27 20.29
N MET A 174 6.85 -1.40 20.99
CA MET A 174 7.02 -0.88 22.35
C MET A 174 6.96 0.66 22.42
N PHE A 175 7.44 1.36 21.39
CA PHE A 175 7.30 2.81 21.32
C PHE A 175 5.82 3.21 21.18
N LEU A 176 5.06 2.54 20.30
CA LEU A 176 3.62 2.75 20.15
C LEU A 176 2.91 2.59 21.50
N TYR A 177 3.11 1.47 22.19
CA TYR A 177 2.47 1.22 23.49
C TYR A 177 2.75 2.33 24.52
N LYS A 178 3.98 2.83 24.59
CA LYS A 178 4.37 3.89 25.55
C LYS A 178 3.90 5.30 25.19
N ASN A 179 3.50 5.54 23.94
CA ASN A 179 3.20 6.88 23.44
C ASN A 179 1.86 6.93 22.70
N ILE A 180 0.96 5.97 22.95
CA ILE A 180 -0.29 5.81 22.22
C ILE A 180 -1.16 7.07 22.23
N ASP A 181 -1.13 7.83 23.32
CA ASP A 181 -1.89 9.07 23.49
C ASP A 181 -1.31 10.25 22.70
N ASN A 182 -0.02 10.18 22.35
CA ASN A 182 0.67 11.23 21.62
C ASN A 182 0.71 10.94 20.10
N ILE A 183 0.20 9.80 19.67
CA ILE A 183 0.18 9.38 18.27
C ILE A 183 -1.18 9.78 17.67
N PRO A 184 -1.20 10.57 16.59
CA PRO A 184 -2.45 10.97 15.94
C PRO A 184 -3.28 9.76 15.50
N LYS A 185 -4.59 9.79 15.75
CA LYS A 185 -5.51 8.69 15.41
C LYS A 185 -6.29 9.02 14.13
N GLY A 186 -6.63 8.00 13.35
CA GLY A 186 -7.50 8.14 12.17
C GLY A 186 -6.88 8.80 10.94
N ILE A 187 -5.56 9.07 10.94
CA ILE A 187 -4.87 9.72 9.81
C ILE A 187 -4.01 8.78 8.97
N TYR A 188 -3.86 7.53 9.41
CA TYR A 188 -3.02 6.54 8.73
C TYR A 188 -3.81 5.75 7.70
N SER A 189 -3.15 5.43 6.59
CA SER A 189 -3.64 4.53 5.53
C SER A 189 -3.23 3.09 5.74
#